data_AF-A0A7V4MJZ1-F1
#
_entry.id   AF-A0A7V4MJZ1-F1
#
_cell.length_a   1.000
_cell.length_b   1.000
_cell.length_c   1.000
_cell.angle_alpha   90.00
_cell.angle_beta   90.00
_cell.angle_gamma   90.00
#
_symmetry.space_group_name_H-M   'P 1'
#
loop_
_entity.id
_entity.type
_entity.pdbx_description
1 polymer ?
#
loop_
_entity_poly.entity_id
_entity_poly.type
_entity_poly.pdbx_seq_one_letter_code
_entity_poly.pdbx_strand_id
1 'polypeptide(L)'
;MGAIAFSIIRAKLLAAFYGEVTEEVLMRLFLTAFFIWAGMKLSRRGMPSSIVIWTSIVLASIIFGLGHLPITASVTAITPLVVARAVVLNGIVEIAFGWLYWKNGLESAIIAHFTADVFLLTLLPLIFQKN
;
A
#
# COMPACT_ATOMS: atom_id res chain seq x y z
N MET A 1 -31.00 -13.08 9.85
CA MET A 1 -29.72 -13.20 9.13
C MET A 1 -29.37 -11.98 8.26
N GLY A 2 -30.31 -11.34 7.54
CA GLY A 2 -30.00 -10.21 6.63
C GLY A 2 -29.42 -8.93 7.26
N ALA A 3 -29.94 -8.48 8.41
CA ALA A 3 -29.48 -7.23 9.04
C ALA A 3 -28.05 -7.32 9.62
N ILE A 4 -27.66 -8.50 10.12
CA ILE A 4 -26.33 -8.77 10.69
C ILE A 4 -25.27 -8.88 9.58
N ALA A 5 -25.60 -9.55 8.47
CA ALA A 5 -24.69 -9.62 7.32
C ALA A 5 -24.42 -8.22 6.73
N PHE A 6 -25.45 -7.39 6.66
CA PHE A 6 -25.33 -6.01 6.16
C PHE A 6 -24.49 -5.10 7.07
N SER A 7 -24.61 -5.22 8.39
CA SER A 7 -23.80 -4.45 9.32
C SER A 7 -22.31 -4.85 9.28
N ILE A 8 -22.02 -6.14 9.13
CA ILE A 8 -20.64 -6.66 9.02
C ILE A 8 -19.96 -6.15 7.75
N ILE A 9 -20.65 -6.19 6.59
CA ILE A 9 -20.08 -5.71 5.32
C ILE A 9 -19.76 -4.22 5.40
N ARG A 10 -20.66 -3.41 5.97
CA ARG A 10 -20.43 -1.97 6.17
C ARG A 10 -19.22 -1.70 7.05
N ALA A 11 -19.08 -2.41 8.17
CA ALA A 11 -17.95 -2.25 9.07
C ALA A 11 -16.63 -2.60 8.38
N LYS A 12 -16.59 -3.68 7.60
CA LYS A 12 -15.40 -4.08 6.84
C LYS A 12 -15.00 -3.06 5.78
N LEU A 13 -15.96 -2.56 5.01
CA LEU A 13 -15.68 -1.54 3.98
C LEU A 13 -15.17 -0.24 4.59
N LEU A 14 -15.74 0.18 5.73
CA LEU A 14 -15.31 1.40 6.40
C LEU A 14 -13.90 1.25 7.00
N ALA A 15 -13.61 0.08 7.57
CA ALA A 15 -12.28 -0.24 8.08
C ALA A 15 -11.22 -0.30 6.96
N ALA A 16 -11.56 -0.91 5.81
CA ALA A 16 -10.69 -0.95 4.64
C ALA A 16 -10.40 0.47 4.13
N PHE A 17 -11.44 1.27 3.89
CA PHE A 17 -11.28 2.65 3.42
C PHE A 17 -10.42 3.49 4.37
N TYR A 18 -10.68 3.42 5.68
CA TYR A 18 -9.88 4.14 6.66
C TYR A 18 -8.42 3.67 6.69
N GLY A 19 -8.21 2.34 6.64
CA GLY A 19 -6.89 1.72 6.67
C GLY A 19 -6.05 2.15 5.48
N GLU A 20 -6.57 2.00 4.27
CA GLU A 20 -5.84 2.32 3.04
C GLU A 20 -5.57 3.82 2.89
N VAL A 21 -6.52 4.69 3.27
CA VAL A 21 -6.26 6.15 3.33
C VAL A 21 -5.11 6.43 4.29
N THR A 22 -5.09 5.77 5.44
CA THR A 22 -4.01 5.93 6.42
C THR A 22 -2.67 5.45 5.85
N GLU A 23 -2.66 4.31 5.17
CA GLU A 23 -1.48 3.75 4.53
C GLU A 23 -0.92 4.67 3.45
N GLU A 24 -1.77 5.16 2.53
CA GLU A 24 -1.32 6.07 1.47
C GLU A 24 -0.86 7.42 2.03
N VAL A 25 -1.52 7.96 3.05
CA VAL A 25 -1.03 9.17 3.73
C VAL A 25 0.36 8.92 4.31
N LEU A 26 0.56 7.84 5.06
CA LEU A 26 1.85 7.51 5.68
C LEU A 26 2.94 7.26 4.64
N MET A 27 2.64 6.49 3.59
CA MET A 27 3.63 6.13 2.57
C MET A 27 3.95 7.29 1.63
N ARG A 28 2.96 8.09 1.22
CA ARG A 28 3.17 9.18 0.24
C ARG A 28 3.61 10.48 0.89
N LEU A 29 2.81 10.98 1.85
CA LEU A 29 3.04 12.31 2.43
C LEU A 29 4.16 12.34 3.46
N PHE A 30 4.45 11.22 4.11
CA PHE A 30 5.54 11.13 5.07
C PHE A 30 6.75 10.42 4.48
N LEU A 31 6.64 9.13 4.13
CA LEU A 31 7.82 8.34 3.82
C LEU A 31 8.46 8.68 2.46
N THR A 32 7.66 8.68 1.39
CA THR A 32 8.13 9.07 0.04
C THR A 32 8.61 10.51 0.02
N ALA A 33 7.84 11.43 0.62
CA ALA A 33 8.22 12.83 0.74
C ALA A 33 9.53 13.02 1.52
N PHE A 34 9.72 12.29 2.62
CA PHE A 34 10.96 12.30 3.41
C PHE A 34 12.16 11.84 2.57
N PHE A 35 12.04 10.74 1.82
CA PHE A 35 13.12 10.27 0.97
C PHE A 35 13.42 11.21 -0.21
N ILE A 36 12.39 11.83 -0.80
CA ILE A 36 12.58 12.86 -1.83
C ILE A 36 13.33 14.05 -1.23
N TRP A 37 12.90 14.55 -0.07
CA TRP A 37 13.55 15.64 0.65
C TRP A 37 15.02 15.32 0.95
N ALA A 38 15.30 14.13 1.49
CA ALA A 38 16.65 13.68 1.79
C ALA A 38 17.51 13.62 0.50
N GLY A 39 16.99 12.99 -0.55
CA GLY A 39 17.69 12.87 -1.84
C GLY A 39 17.97 14.23 -2.49
N MET A 40 17.04 15.19 -2.38
CA MET A 40 17.27 16.57 -2.82
C MET A 40 18.35 17.26 -2.00
N LYS A 41 18.34 17.08 -0.67
CA LYS A 41 19.33 17.70 0.22
C LYS A 41 20.74 17.20 -0.06
N LEU A 42 20.89 15.90 -0.33
CA LEU A 42 22.16 15.27 -0.68
C LEU A 42 22.65 15.70 -2.08
N SER A 43 21.74 15.80 -3.05
CA SER A 43 22.08 16.20 -4.43
C SER A 43 22.21 17.71 -4.64
N ARG A 44 21.86 18.54 -3.64
CA ARG A 44 21.86 20.01 -3.69
C ARG A 44 21.06 20.59 -4.87
N ARG A 45 20.01 19.88 -5.29
CA ARG A 45 19.13 20.30 -6.40
C ARG A 45 17.90 21.04 -5.88
N GLY A 46 17.41 22.02 -6.65
CA GLY A 46 16.19 22.76 -6.34
C GLY A 46 14.89 22.00 -6.70
N MET A 47 14.98 20.98 -7.54
CA MET A 47 13.85 20.12 -7.91
C MET A 47 14.28 18.64 -7.92
N PRO A 48 13.38 17.71 -7.55
CA PRO A 48 13.72 16.29 -7.53
C PRO A 48 13.79 15.73 -8.95
N SER A 49 14.89 15.05 -9.26
CA SER A 49 15.00 14.30 -10.52
C SER A 49 14.16 13.03 -10.49
N SER A 50 13.79 12.50 -11.66
CA SER A 50 13.05 11.22 -11.76
C SER A 50 13.76 10.07 -11.04
N ILE A 51 15.10 10.05 -11.04
CA ILE A 51 15.89 9.04 -10.30
C ILE A 51 15.64 9.15 -8.79
N VAL A 52 15.65 10.37 -8.23
CA VAL A 52 15.39 10.59 -6.80
C VAL A 52 13.98 10.14 -6.43
N ILE A 53 13.00 10.44 -7.28
CA ILE A 53 11.59 10.09 -7.05
C ILE A 53 11.41 8.57 -7.08
N TRP A 54 11.89 7.89 -8.14
CA TRP A 54 11.79 6.44 -8.25
C TRP A 54 12.52 5.72 -7.11
N THR A 55 13.73 6.17 -6.75
CA THR A 55 14.45 5.60 -5.60
C THR A 55 13.65 5.77 -4.30
N SER A 56 13.00 6.92 -4.11
CA SER A 56 12.17 7.19 -2.94
C SER A 56 10.94 6.28 -2.87
N ILE A 57 10.28 6.06 -4.01
CA ILE A 57 9.17 5.10 -4.14
C ILE A 57 9.66 3.69 -3.81
N VAL A 58 10.77 3.24 -4.41
CA VAL A 58 11.30 1.89 -4.14
C VAL A 58 11.67 1.70 -2.66
N LEU A 59 12.30 2.68 -2.02
CA LEU A 59 12.62 2.61 -0.60
C LEU A 59 11.35 2.56 0.28
N ALA A 60 10.35 3.38 -0.05
CA ALA A 60 9.05 3.34 0.63
C ALA A 60 8.36 1.98 0.45
N SER A 61 8.39 1.39 -0.75
CA SER A 61 7.81 0.08 -1.07
C SER A 61 8.39 -1.06 -0.21
N ILE A 62 9.69 -1.03 0.04
CA ILE A 62 10.37 -2.04 0.87
C ILE A 62 9.88 -1.91 2.31
N ILE A 63 9.85 -0.69 2.84
CA ILE A 63 9.39 -0.42 4.21
C ILE A 63 7.90 -0.78 4.36
N PHE A 64 7.07 -0.48 3.36
CA PHE A 64 5.67 -0.86 3.35
C PHE A 64 5.49 -2.39 3.41
N GLY A 65 6.22 -3.13 2.59
CA GLY A 65 6.18 -4.60 2.62
C GLY A 65 6.70 -5.19 3.93
N LEU A 66 7.70 -4.57 4.56
CA LEU A 66 8.13 -4.93 5.93
C LEU A 66 7.07 -4.58 6.98
N GLY A 67 6.34 -3.49 6.79
CA GLY A 67 5.22 -3.06 7.64
C GLY A 67 4.07 -4.07 7.70
N HIS A 68 3.99 -4.98 6.73
CA HIS A 68 3.01 -6.07 6.68
C HIS A 68 3.43 -7.34 7.42
N LEU A 69 4.64 -7.39 7.99
CA LEU A 69 5.11 -8.55 8.76
C LEU A 69 4.29 -8.84 10.04
N PRO A 70 3.82 -7.84 10.83
CA PRO A 70 3.00 -8.11 12.01
C PRO A 70 1.71 -8.88 11.69
N ILE A 71 0.98 -8.46 10.66
CA ILE A 71 -0.24 -9.18 10.24
C ILE A 71 0.11 -10.54 9.63
N THR A 72 1.19 -10.63 8.86
CA THR A 72 1.68 -11.90 8.31
C THR A 72 2.02 -12.91 9.41
N ALA A 73 2.62 -12.45 10.51
CA ALA A 73 3.00 -13.27 11.66
C ALA A 73 1.78 -13.86 12.40
N SER A 74 0.60 -13.24 12.27
CA SER A 74 -0.65 -13.76 12.84
C SER A 74 -1.18 -14.98 12.06
N VAL A 75 -0.73 -15.18 10.82
CA VAL A 75 -1.23 -16.23 9.91
C VAL A 75 -0.19 -17.33 9.68
N THR A 76 1.10 -16.99 9.69
CA THR A 76 2.18 -17.94 9.41
C THR A 76 3.48 -17.57 10.13
N ALA A 77 4.36 -18.55 10.35
CA ALA A 77 5.70 -18.30 10.86
C ALA A 77 6.51 -17.39 9.92
N ILE A 78 7.23 -16.42 10.48
CA ILE A 78 8.11 -15.52 9.73
C ILE A 78 9.43 -16.21 9.42
N THR A 79 9.57 -16.67 8.18
CA THR A 79 10.81 -17.22 7.62
C THR A 79 11.41 -16.24 6.60
N PRO A 80 12.69 -16.37 6.22
CA PRO A 80 13.28 -15.50 5.19
C PRO A 80 12.49 -15.50 3.87
N LEU A 81 11.93 -16.65 3.47
CA LEU A 81 11.07 -16.75 2.30
C LEU A 81 9.75 -15.98 2.46
N VAL A 82 9.12 -16.04 3.64
CA VAL A 82 7.89 -15.30 3.94
C VAL A 82 8.16 -13.80 3.95
N VAL A 83 9.30 -13.35 4.50
CA VAL A 83 9.71 -11.94 4.45
C VAL A 83 9.91 -11.49 3.00
N ALA A 84 10.65 -12.25 2.20
CA ALA A 84 10.86 -11.93 0.79
C ALA A 84 9.53 -11.83 0.03
N ARG A 85 8.62 -12.77 0.27
CA ARG A 85 7.27 -12.75 -0.32
C ARG A 85 6.48 -11.50 0.12
N ALA A 86 6.48 -11.17 1.41
CA ALA A 86 5.78 -10.00 1.93
C ALA A 86 6.33 -8.70 1.31
N VAL A 87 7.65 -8.56 1.21
CA VAL A 87 8.28 -7.39 0.60
C VAL A 87 7.97 -7.30 -0.89
N VAL A 88 8.08 -8.40 -1.63
CA VAL A 88 7.85 -8.39 -3.09
C VAL A 88 6.38 -8.15 -3.44
N LEU A 89 5.44 -8.89 -2.83
CA LEU A 89 4.04 -8.79 -3.21
C LEU A 89 3.43 -7.45 -2.81
N ASN A 90 3.68 -6.98 -1.59
CA ASN A 90 3.18 -5.66 -1.16
C ASN A 90 3.95 -4.52 -1.84
N GLY A 91 5.26 -4.71 -2.06
CA GLY A 91 6.11 -3.70 -2.71
C GLY A 91 5.73 -3.42 -4.16
N ILE A 92 5.35 -4.42 -4.95
CA ILE A 92 4.91 -4.21 -6.35
C ILE A 92 3.66 -3.31 -6.39
N VAL A 93 2.71 -3.56 -5.50
CA VAL A 93 1.47 -2.78 -5.37
C VAL A 93 1.81 -1.36 -4.93
N GLU A 94 2.67 -1.22 -3.91
CA GLU A 94 3.12 0.08 -3.42
C GLU A 94 3.81 0.89 -4.52
N ILE A 95 4.67 0.28 -5.34
CA ILE A 95 5.39 0.95 -6.43
C ILE A 95 4.39 1.51 -7.44
N ALA A 96 3.36 0.74 -7.79
CA ALA A 96 2.32 1.18 -8.71
C ALA A 96 1.56 2.41 -8.17
N PHE A 97 1.20 2.38 -6.89
CA PHE A 97 0.51 3.50 -6.23
C PHE A 97 1.42 4.71 -6.02
N GLY A 98 2.71 4.50 -5.71
CA GLY A 98 3.72 5.55 -5.64
C GLY A 98 3.93 6.25 -6.98
N TRP A 99 3.86 5.50 -8.08
CA TRP A 99 3.88 6.07 -9.42
C TRP A 99 2.61 6.89 -9.71
N LEU A 100 1.42 6.38 -9.37
CA LEU A 100 0.17 7.13 -9.51
C LEU A 100 0.17 8.41 -8.67
N TYR A 101 0.68 8.35 -7.44
CA TYR A 101 0.89 9.52 -6.61
C TYR A 101 1.77 10.57 -7.30
N TRP A 102 2.90 10.14 -7.87
CA TRP A 102 3.79 11.06 -8.56
C TRP A 102 3.15 11.70 -9.80
N LYS A 103 2.35 10.93 -10.56
CA LYS A 103 1.77 11.39 -11.82
C LYS A 103 0.44 12.13 -11.65
N ASN A 104 -0.34 11.79 -10.63
CA ASN A 104 -1.75 12.16 -10.52
C ASN A 104 -2.19 12.61 -9.12
N GLY A 105 -1.30 12.62 -8.12
CA GLY A 105 -1.61 13.06 -6.76
C GLY A 105 -2.12 11.94 -5.84
N LEU A 106 -2.34 12.31 -4.58
CA LEU A 106 -2.66 11.37 -3.49
C LEU A 106 -3.99 10.66 -3.71
N GLU A 107 -4.98 11.38 -4.22
CA GLU A 107 -6.33 10.88 -4.46
C GLU A 107 -6.30 9.70 -5.45
N SER A 108 -5.45 9.79 -6.48
CA SER A 108 -5.27 8.70 -7.46
C SER A 108 -4.72 7.43 -6.79
N ALA A 109 -3.74 7.58 -5.90
CA ALA A 109 -3.17 6.45 -5.16
C ALA A 109 -4.20 5.82 -4.21
N ILE A 110 -4.94 6.65 -3.46
CA ILE A 110 -6.01 6.18 -2.56
C ILE A 110 -7.09 5.42 -3.33
N ILE A 111 -7.60 5.98 -4.43
CA ILE A 111 -8.66 5.32 -5.21
C ILE A 111 -8.15 4.00 -5.81
N ALA A 112 -6.92 3.98 -6.32
CA ALA A 112 -6.33 2.77 -6.88
C ALA A 112 -6.13 1.69 -5.81
N HIS A 113 -5.64 2.05 -4.63
CA HIS A 113 -5.47 1.14 -3.51
C HIS A 113 -6.80 0.56 -3.05
N PHE A 114 -7.80 1.40 -2.76
CA PHE A 114 -9.13 0.95 -2.37
C PHE A 114 -9.80 0.06 -3.41
N THR A 115 -9.65 0.40 -4.69
CA THR A 115 -10.21 -0.42 -5.76
C THR A 115 -9.51 -1.78 -5.84
N ALA A 116 -8.19 -1.82 -5.68
CA ALA A 116 -7.42 -3.06 -5.70
C ALA A 116 -7.80 -3.97 -4.51
N ASP A 117 -7.92 -3.41 -3.32
CA ASP A 117 -8.28 -4.16 -2.11
C ASP A 117 -9.71 -4.70 -2.16
N VAL A 118 -10.67 -3.89 -2.58
CA VAL A 118 -12.04 -4.35 -2.82
C VAL A 118 -12.05 -5.49 -3.84
N PHE A 119 -11.29 -5.37 -4.93
CA PHE A 119 -11.25 -6.42 -5.94
C PHE A 119 -10.60 -7.70 -5.42
N LEU A 120 -9.42 -7.62 -4.82
CA LEU A 120 -8.61 -8.77 -4.41
C LEU A 120 -9.13 -9.46 -3.15
N LEU A 121 -9.63 -8.70 -2.18
CA LEU A 121 -9.99 -9.20 -0.86
C LEU A 121 -11.50 -9.42 -0.69
N THR A 122 -12.32 -8.74 -1.49
CA THR A 122 -13.78 -8.89 -1.41
C THR A 122 -14.36 -9.59 -2.63
N LEU A 123 -14.13 -9.10 -3.85
CA LEU A 123 -14.78 -9.63 -5.06
C LEU A 123 -14.18 -10.97 -5.52
N LEU A 124 -12.85 -11.07 -5.56
CA LEU A 124 -12.15 -12.25 -6.05
C LEU A 124 -12.49 -13.51 -5.22
N PRO A 125 -12.47 -13.47 -3.87
CA PRO A 125 -12.86 -14.62 -3.06
C PRO A 125 -14.32 -15.01 -3.26
N LEU A 126 -15.23 -14.06 -3.51
CA LEU A 126 -16.64 -14.36 -3.79
C LEU A 126 -16.83 -15.08 -5.13
N ILE A 127 -15.99 -14.79 -6.13
CA ILE A 127 -16.03 -15.46 -7.44
C ILE A 127 -15.49 -16.90 -7.33
N PHE A 128 -14.44 -17.12 -6.54
CA PHE A 128 -13.81 -18.43 -6.37
C PHE A 128 -14.36 -19.26 -5.21
N GLN A 129 -15.19 -18.68 -4.34
CA GLN A 129 -16.10 -19.41 -3.46
C GLN A 129 -17.22 -20.03 -4.30
N LYS A 130 -16.86 -20.99 -5.14
CA LYS A 130 -17.80 -21.83 -5.85
C LYS A 130 -17.95 -23.14 -5.06
N ASN A 131 -19.02 -23.21 -4.27
CA ASN A 131 -19.59 -24.35 -3.53
C ASN A 131 -18.68 -25.07 -2.52
#